data_AF-A0A316LSS0-F1
#
_entry.id   AF-A0A316LSS0-F1
#
_cell.length_a   1.000
_cell.length_b   1.000
_cell.length_c   1.000
_cell.angle_alpha   90.00
_cell.angle_beta   90.00
_cell.angle_gamma   90.00
#
_symmetry.space_group_name_H-M   'P 1'
#
loop_
_entity.id
_entity.type
_entity.pdbx_description
1 polymer ?
#
loop_
_entity_poly.entity_id
_entity_poly.type
_entity_poly.pdbx_seq_one_letter_code
_entity_poly.pdbx_strand_id
1 'polypeptide(L)'
;MAFLPVNQADMQARGWEAVDFAYVIGDAYVDHPSFGPAIISRVLEQHGYRVGIIAQPDWHKLENFTVFGRPRLGFLISSGNIDPMVNHYTVAKRRRTTDAYSPGGKMGLRPDRATTVYANCIRQVYKDIPIIAGGIEASLRRLA
;
A
#
# COMPACT_ATOMS: atom_id res chain seq x y z
N MET A 1 21.47 -0.08 -2.54
CA MET A 1 20.47 -1.10 -2.16
C MET A 1 19.43 -1.14 -3.28
N ALA A 2 19.02 -2.31 -3.77
CA ALA A 2 18.02 -2.39 -4.83
C ALA A 2 16.60 -2.19 -4.26
N PHE A 3 15.68 -1.65 -5.07
CA PHE A 3 14.26 -1.52 -4.71
C PHE A 3 13.64 -2.86 -4.34
N LEU A 4 12.66 -2.85 -3.43
CA LEU A 4 11.83 -4.03 -3.13
C LEU A 4 11.01 -4.43 -4.37
N PRO A 5 10.61 -5.71 -4.48
CA PRO A 5 9.75 -6.15 -5.58
C PRO A 5 8.46 -5.36 -5.65
N VAL A 6 8.12 -4.89 -6.85
CA VAL A 6 6.82 -4.27 -7.15
C VAL A 6 5.97 -5.10 -8.12
N ASN A 7 6.54 -6.19 -8.65
CA ASN A 7 5.89 -7.12 -9.55
C ASN A 7 6.46 -8.56 -9.43
N GLN A 8 5.85 -9.52 -10.12
CA GLN A 8 6.29 -10.93 -10.10
C GLN A 8 7.70 -11.14 -10.65
N ALA A 9 8.10 -10.40 -11.68
CA ALA A 9 9.42 -10.53 -12.27
C ALA A 9 10.51 -10.12 -11.28
N ASP A 10 10.31 -9.04 -10.51
CA ASP A 10 11.24 -8.62 -9.46
C ASP A 10 11.34 -9.68 -8.34
N MET A 11 10.21 -10.31 -7.98
CA MET A 11 10.14 -11.38 -6.99
C MET A 11 10.92 -12.62 -7.47
N GLN A 12 10.70 -13.03 -8.72
CA GLN A 12 11.37 -14.17 -9.35
C GLN A 12 12.87 -13.92 -9.55
N ALA A 13 13.28 -12.69 -9.91
CA ALA A 13 14.68 -12.31 -10.03
C ALA A 13 15.46 -12.45 -8.70
N ARG A 14 14.75 -12.42 -7.57
CA ARG A 14 15.31 -12.69 -6.23
C ARG A 14 15.25 -14.16 -5.83
N GLY A 15 14.76 -15.05 -6.70
CA GLY A 15 14.55 -16.47 -6.41
C GLY A 15 13.42 -16.74 -5.42
N TRP A 16 12.46 -15.82 -5.29
CA TRP A 16 11.34 -15.96 -4.36
C TRP A 16 10.15 -16.59 -5.07
N GLU A 17 9.62 -17.67 -4.51
CA GLU A 17 8.36 -18.28 -4.97
C GLU A 17 7.15 -17.50 -4.44
N ALA A 18 7.27 -16.89 -3.26
CA ALA A 18 6.25 -16.08 -2.63
C ALA A 18 6.86 -15.04 -1.67
N VAL A 19 6.13 -13.95 -1.45
CA VAL A 19 6.41 -12.97 -0.39
C VAL A 19 5.79 -13.42 0.94
N ASP A 20 6.42 -13.07 2.05
CA ASP A 20 5.82 -13.23 3.38
C ASP A 20 4.71 -12.19 3.59
N PHE A 21 4.99 -10.94 3.18
CA PHE A 21 4.05 -9.84 3.23
C PHE A 21 3.90 -9.14 1.88
N ALA A 22 2.66 -8.94 1.45
CA ALA A 22 2.33 -8.00 0.39
C ALA A 22 1.85 -6.69 1.02
N TYR A 23 2.61 -5.60 0.81
CA TYR A 23 2.31 -4.30 1.39
C TYR A 23 1.60 -3.42 0.36
N VAL A 24 0.29 -3.23 0.56
CA VAL A 24 -0.52 -2.30 -0.24
C VAL A 24 -0.42 -0.90 0.34
N ILE A 25 -0.01 0.07 -0.49
CA ILE A 25 0.17 1.46 -0.09
C ILE A 25 -0.62 2.41 -0.98
N GLY A 26 -1.19 3.46 -0.38
CA GLY A 26 -1.93 4.50 -1.10
C GLY A 26 -1.05 5.58 -1.75
N ASP A 27 0.25 5.61 -1.50
CA ASP A 27 1.18 6.53 -2.16
C ASP A 27 1.94 5.84 -3.30
N ALA A 28 2.58 6.61 -4.16
CA ALA A 28 3.66 6.12 -5.00
C ALA A 28 4.71 5.40 -4.14
N TYR A 29 5.30 4.32 -4.66
CA TYR A 29 6.41 3.69 -3.98
C TYR A 29 7.66 4.56 -4.06
N VAL A 30 8.04 5.12 -2.92
CA VAL A 30 9.30 5.85 -2.74
C VAL A 30 10.07 5.18 -1.61
N ASP A 31 11.21 4.59 -1.97
CA ASP A 31 12.07 3.85 -1.05
C ASP A 31 13.01 4.82 -0.30
N HIS A 32 12.42 5.63 0.58
CA HIS A 32 13.10 6.68 1.32
C HIS A 32 12.61 6.73 2.78
N PRO A 33 13.48 7.00 3.77
CA PRO A 33 13.11 7.01 5.19
C PRO A 33 12.07 8.08 5.58
N SER A 34 11.70 9.00 4.68
CA SER A 34 10.55 9.89 4.91
C SER A 34 9.20 9.21 4.66
N PHE A 35 9.19 7.97 4.15
CA PHE A 35 8.00 7.18 3.86
C PHE A 35 7.90 6.02 4.85
N GLY A 36 6.86 6.04 5.68
CA GLY A 36 6.64 5.00 6.70
C GLY A 36 6.66 3.57 6.13
N PRO A 37 5.99 3.29 4.99
CA PRO A 37 6.04 1.97 4.37
C PRO A 37 7.45 1.51 3.97
N ALA A 38 8.33 2.43 3.58
CA ALA A 38 9.71 2.09 3.24
C ALA A 38 10.49 1.64 4.49
N ILE A 39 10.37 2.38 5.60
CA ILE A 39 11.01 2.01 6.88
C ILE A 39 10.54 0.62 7.32
N ILE A 40 9.22 0.40 7.39
CA ILE A 40 8.64 -0.86 7.85
C ILE A 40 9.12 -2.03 6.99
N SER A 41 9.09 -1.86 5.66
CA SER A 41 9.49 -2.91 4.75
C SER A 41 10.97 -3.24 4.84
N ARG A 42 11.84 -2.23 5.02
CA ARG A 42 13.28 -2.43 5.19
C ARG A 42 13.64 -3.06 6.53
N VAL A 43 12.94 -2.70 7.61
CA VAL A 43 13.10 -3.36 8.91
C VAL A 43 12.70 -4.83 8.81
N LEU A 44 11.58 -5.14 8.15
CA LEU A 44 11.16 -6.53 7.92
C LEU A 44 12.17 -7.31 7.07
N GLU A 45 12.66 -6.72 5.97
CA GLU A 45 13.70 -7.32 5.11
C GLU A 45 14.99 -7.60 5.91
N GLN A 46 15.41 -6.68 6.78
CA GLN A 46 16.57 -6.86 7.66
C GLN A 46 16.40 -8.04 8.63
N HIS A 47 15.17 -8.39 9.00
CA HIS A 47 14.84 -9.55 9.83
C HIS A 47 14.55 -10.81 9.00
N GLY A 48 14.85 -10.80 7.69
CA GLY A 48 14.76 -11.95 6.81
C GLY A 48 13.39 -12.18 6.18
N TYR A 49 12.42 -11.27 6.36
CA TYR A 49 11.12 -11.38 5.72
C TYR A 49 11.15 -10.90 4.26
N ARG A 50 10.38 -11.57 3.41
CA ARG A 50 10.20 -11.20 2.01
C ARG A 50 9.02 -10.25 1.88
N VAL A 51 9.26 -9.01 1.47
CA VAL A 51 8.21 -7.99 1.33
C VAL A 51 8.10 -7.55 -0.12
N GLY A 52 6.88 -7.61 -0.67
CA GLY A 52 6.54 -7.03 -1.97
C GLY A 52 5.63 -5.82 -1.80
N ILE A 53 5.83 -4.79 -2.62
CA ILE A 53 5.07 -3.53 -2.55
C ILE A 53 4.04 -3.48 -3.67
N ILE A 54 2.79 -3.18 -3.34
CA ILE A 54 1.71 -2.89 -4.27
C ILE A 54 1.31 -1.42 -4.07
N ALA A 55 1.85 -0.53 -4.90
CA ALA A 55 1.61 0.90 -4.78
C ALA A 55 0.44 1.34 -5.66
N GLN A 56 -0.50 2.07 -5.05
CA GLN A 56 -1.67 2.64 -5.72
C GLN A 56 -2.39 1.65 -6.65
N PRO A 57 -2.75 0.44 -6.19
CA PRO A 57 -3.52 -0.47 -7.01
C PRO A 57 -4.86 0.18 -7.35
N ASP A 58 -5.27 0.07 -8.62
CA ASP A 58 -6.62 0.47 -9.03
C ASP A 58 -7.63 -0.47 -8.34
N TRP A 59 -8.43 0.12 -7.45
CA TRP A 59 -9.37 -0.58 -6.57
C TRP A 59 -10.66 -1.01 -7.26
N HIS A 60 -10.85 -0.61 -8.52
CA HIS A 60 -11.92 -1.14 -9.36
C HIS A 60 -11.58 -2.50 -9.97
N LYS A 61 -10.33 -2.95 -9.83
CA LYS A 61 -9.77 -4.15 -10.44
C LYS A 61 -9.09 -5.02 -9.39
N LEU A 62 -9.77 -6.09 -8.99
CA LEU A 62 -9.30 -6.96 -7.91
C LEU A 62 -7.96 -7.67 -8.24
N GLU A 63 -7.69 -7.89 -9.52
CA GLU A 63 -6.43 -8.45 -10.01
C GLU A 63 -5.19 -7.63 -9.63
N ASN A 64 -5.35 -6.32 -9.38
CA ASN A 64 -4.24 -5.46 -8.95
C ASN A 64 -3.80 -5.74 -7.51
N PHE A 65 -4.58 -6.50 -6.74
CA PHE A 65 -4.23 -6.93 -5.39
C PHE A 65 -3.61 -8.33 -5.37
N THR A 66 -3.53 -9.01 -6.52
CA THR A 66 -3.01 -10.38 -6.66
C THR A 66 -1.62 -10.43 -7.28
N VAL A 67 -0.92 -9.30 -7.37
CA VAL A 67 0.38 -9.19 -8.05
C VAL A 67 1.35 -10.27 -7.57
N PHE A 68 1.48 -10.51 -6.27
CA PHE A 68 2.39 -11.51 -5.72
C PHE A 68 1.73 -12.87 -5.43
N GLY A 69 0.49 -13.08 -5.86
CA GLY A 69 -0.31 -14.21 -5.40
C GLY A 69 -0.65 -14.12 -3.90
N ARG A 70 -0.92 -15.26 -3.27
CA ARG A 70 -1.25 -15.32 -1.83
C ARG A 70 0.05 -15.17 -1.01
N PRO A 71 0.21 -14.11 -0.20
CA PRO A 71 1.38 -13.97 0.66
C PRO A 71 1.35 -15.01 1.79
N ARG A 72 2.53 -15.35 2.31
CA ARG A 72 2.70 -16.44 3.28
C ARG A 72 2.18 -16.10 4.68
N LEU A 73 2.32 -14.84 5.10
CA LEU A 73 1.92 -14.36 6.44
C LEU A 73 0.73 -13.39 6.37
N GLY A 74 0.68 -12.51 5.37
CA GLY A 74 -0.51 -11.70 5.14
C GLY A 74 -0.28 -10.40 4.37
N PHE A 75 -1.27 -9.52 4.44
CA PHE A 75 -1.20 -8.20 3.83
C PHE A 75 -0.93 -7.12 4.87
N LEU A 76 -0.05 -6.19 4.52
CA LEU A 76 0.11 -4.91 5.22
C LEU A 76 -0.63 -3.85 4.42
N ILE A 77 -1.36 -2.96 5.08
CA ILE A 77 -2.11 -1.89 4.40
C ILE A 77 -1.82 -0.55 5.07
N SER A 78 -1.55 0.45 4.24
CA SER A 78 -1.46 1.86 4.65
C SER A 78 -2.04 2.76 3.57
N SER A 79 -2.67 3.85 3.99
CA SER A 79 -3.13 4.92 3.10
C SER A 79 -2.00 5.73 2.46
N GLY A 80 -0.78 5.54 2.96
CA GLY A 80 0.39 6.37 2.66
C GLY A 80 0.81 7.24 3.84
N ASN A 81 1.55 8.29 3.54
CA ASN A 81 2.07 9.26 4.50
C ASN A 81 1.03 10.30 4.92
N ILE A 82 -0.10 10.40 4.21
CA ILE A 82 -1.17 11.34 4.52
C ILE A 82 -2.54 10.63 4.42
N ASP A 83 -3.52 11.10 5.18
CA ASP A 83 -4.90 10.66 5.01
C ASP A 83 -5.43 11.12 3.62
N PRO A 84 -6.00 10.21 2.80
CA PRO A 84 -6.46 10.54 1.46
C PRO A 84 -7.51 11.65 1.43
N MET A 85 -8.37 11.76 2.45
CA MET A 85 -9.35 12.84 2.54
C MET A 85 -8.65 14.19 2.70
N VAL A 86 -7.63 14.26 3.55
CA VAL A 86 -6.85 15.49 3.77
C VAL A 86 -6.10 15.88 2.50
N ASN A 87 -5.69 14.92 1.69
CA ASN A 87 -4.96 15.17 0.45
C ASN A 87 -5.90 15.48 -0.74
N HIS A 88 -7.06 14.83 -0.85
CA HIS A 88 -8.01 15.07 -1.92
C HIS A 88 -8.86 16.32 -1.72
N TYR A 89 -9.05 16.80 -0.48
CA TYR A 89 -9.94 17.92 -0.17
C TYR A 89 -9.28 19.02 0.66
N THR A 90 -9.63 20.27 0.34
CA THR A 90 -9.31 21.42 1.20
C THR A 90 -10.14 21.38 2.49
N VAL A 91 -9.79 22.22 3.46
CA VAL A 91 -10.58 22.40 4.71
C VAL A 91 -12.04 22.78 4.43
N ALA A 92 -12.30 23.48 3.31
CA ALA A 92 -13.64 23.82 2.83
C ALA A 92 -14.30 22.71 2.00
N LYS A 93 -13.78 21.48 2.04
CA LYS A 93 -14.23 20.29 1.30
C LYS A 93 -14.22 20.45 -0.23
N ARG A 94 -13.42 21.39 -0.78
CA ARG A 94 -13.24 21.49 -2.23
C ARG A 94 -12.20 20.47 -2.68
N ARG A 95 -12.50 19.74 -3.76
CA ARG A 95 -11.58 18.75 -4.33
C ARG A 95 -10.35 19.44 -4.92
N ARG A 96 -9.15 18.94 -4.61
CA ARG A 96 -7.90 19.38 -5.21
C ARG A 96 -7.75 18.82 -6.63
N THR A 97 -6.96 19.51 -7.44
CA THR A 97 -6.65 19.13 -8.82
C THR A 97 -5.42 18.23 -8.95
N THR A 98 -4.61 18.14 -7.89
CA THR A 98 -3.38 17.34 -7.84
C THR A 98 -3.26 16.54 -6.54
N ASP A 99 -2.59 15.39 -6.63
CA ASP A 99 -2.22 14.55 -5.48
C ASP A 99 -0.70 14.48 -5.38
N ALA A 100 -0.13 15.14 -4.37
CA ALA A 100 1.32 15.24 -4.18
C ALA A 100 2.04 13.90 -3.96
N TYR A 101 1.31 12.85 -3.57
CA TYR A 101 1.86 11.52 -3.31
C TYR A 101 1.58 10.52 -4.44
N SER A 102 0.97 10.98 -5.51
CA SER A 102 0.73 10.19 -6.72
C SER A 102 1.78 10.51 -7.79
N PRO A 103 2.20 9.54 -8.63
CA PRO A 103 3.14 9.79 -9.71
C PRO A 103 2.68 10.93 -10.61
N GLY A 104 3.58 11.90 -10.84
CA GLY A 104 3.29 13.08 -11.66
C GLY A 104 2.20 14.02 -11.11
N GLY A 105 1.85 13.91 -9.82
CA GLY A 105 0.79 14.72 -9.22
C GLY A 105 -0.63 14.28 -9.63
N LYS A 106 -0.77 13.11 -10.28
CA LYS A 106 -2.02 12.69 -10.92
C LYS A 106 -3.09 12.35 -9.88
N MET A 107 -4.26 12.96 -10.01
CA MET A 107 -5.42 12.63 -9.18
C MET A 107 -6.04 11.28 -9.56
N GLY A 108 -6.68 10.65 -8.58
CA GLY A 108 -7.52 9.47 -8.78
C GLY A 108 -6.76 8.15 -8.85
N LEU A 109 -5.49 8.11 -8.44
CA LEU A 109 -4.72 6.86 -8.34
C LEU A 109 -4.92 6.12 -7.01
N ARG A 110 -5.57 6.76 -6.03
CA ARG A 110 -6.01 6.13 -4.79
C ARG A 110 -7.43 6.54 -4.45
N PRO A 111 -8.21 5.70 -3.74
CA PRO A 111 -9.54 6.06 -3.32
C PRO A 111 -9.52 6.96 -2.09
N ASP A 112 -10.65 7.64 -1.85
CA ASP A 112 -10.95 8.13 -0.52
C ASP A 112 -11.02 6.95 0.45
N ARG A 113 -10.49 7.15 1.67
CA ARG A 113 -10.41 6.12 2.70
C ARG A 113 -9.67 4.83 2.26
N ALA A 114 -8.49 5.03 1.69
CA ALA A 114 -7.72 4.00 1.01
C ALA A 114 -7.52 2.73 1.84
N THR A 115 -7.24 2.87 3.14
CA THR A 115 -7.01 1.73 4.04
C THR A 115 -8.22 0.78 4.07
N THR A 116 -9.43 1.32 4.24
CA THR A 116 -10.65 0.51 4.27
C THR A 116 -10.98 -0.07 2.90
N VAL A 117 -10.85 0.73 1.84
CA VAL A 117 -11.15 0.27 0.47
C VAL A 117 -10.22 -0.87 0.07
N TYR A 118 -8.91 -0.73 0.30
CA TYR A 118 -7.94 -1.78 -0.01
C TYR A 118 -8.15 -3.04 0.83
N ALA A 119 -8.49 -2.90 2.12
CA ALA A 119 -8.84 -4.05 2.95
C ALA A 119 -10.04 -4.82 2.40
N ASN A 120 -11.08 -4.12 1.93
CA ASN A 120 -12.25 -4.72 1.31
C ASN A 120 -11.92 -5.42 -0.02
N CYS A 121 -11.08 -4.82 -0.87
CA CYS A 121 -10.60 -5.47 -2.10
C CYS A 121 -9.85 -6.76 -1.79
N ILE A 122 -8.92 -6.73 -0.82
CA ILE A 122 -8.18 -7.92 -0.40
C ILE A 122 -9.13 -8.98 0.15
N ARG A 123 -10.14 -8.62 0.97
CA ARG A 123 -11.11 -9.59 1.52
C ARG A 123 -11.98 -10.27 0.46
N GLN A 124 -12.25 -9.59 -0.65
CA GLN A 124 -12.98 -10.19 -1.77
C GLN A 124 -12.18 -11.30 -2.46
N VAL A 125 -10.86 -11.17 -2.51
CA VAL A 125 -9.97 -12.14 -3.15
C VAL A 125 -9.45 -13.20 -2.17
N TYR A 126 -9.00 -12.77 -1.00
CA TYR A 126 -8.37 -13.58 0.04
C TYR A 126 -9.20 -13.49 1.33
N LYS A 127 -10.20 -14.35 1.45
CA LYS A 127 -11.20 -14.29 2.53
C LYS A 127 -10.59 -14.41 3.93
N ASP A 128 -9.67 -15.35 4.11
CA ASP A 128 -9.16 -15.82 5.40
C ASP A 128 -7.77 -15.27 5.78
N ILE A 129 -7.13 -14.51 4.89
CA ILE A 129 -5.75 -14.07 5.12
C ILE A 129 -5.66 -12.95 6.17
N PRO A 130 -4.61 -12.88 7.01
CA PRO A 130 -4.41 -11.75 7.90
C PRO A 130 -4.23 -10.43 7.13
N ILE A 131 -4.85 -9.37 7.63
CA ILE A 131 -4.69 -7.99 7.14
C ILE A 131 -4.30 -7.12 8.32
N ILE A 132 -3.13 -6.50 8.25
CA ILE A 132 -2.61 -5.60 9.27
C ILE A 132 -2.67 -4.18 8.70
N ALA A 133 -3.56 -3.35 9.27
CA ALA A 133 -3.72 -1.96 8.89
C ALA A 133 -2.86 -1.05 9.79
N GLY A 134 -2.19 -0.07 9.19
CA GLY A 134 -1.39 0.92 9.89
C GLY A 134 -1.37 2.27 9.18
N GLY A 135 -0.50 3.17 9.65
CA GLY A 135 -0.37 4.52 9.11
C GLY A 135 -1.36 5.53 9.71
N ILE A 136 -1.30 6.76 9.18
CA ILE A 136 -2.02 7.92 9.75
C ILE A 136 -3.54 7.72 9.67
N GLU A 137 -4.05 7.31 8.52
CA GLU A 137 -5.49 7.09 8.34
C GLU A 137 -6.03 6.07 9.35
N ALA A 138 -5.36 4.93 9.50
CA ALA A 138 -5.80 3.86 10.40
C ALA A 138 -5.73 4.28 11.88
N SER A 139 -4.72 5.06 12.25
CA SER A 139 -4.45 5.40 13.65
C SER A 139 -5.34 6.54 14.15
N LEU A 140 -5.52 7.60 13.36
CA LEU A 140 -6.28 8.77 13.78
C LEU A 140 -7.79 8.52 13.85
N ARG A 141 -8.31 7.56 13.07
CA ARG A 141 -9.73 7.18 13.12
C ARG A 141 -10.15 6.50 14.41
N ARG A 142 -9.22 6.12 15.30
CA ARG A 142 -9.57 5.67 16.65
C ARG A 142 -10.10 6.79 17.55
N LEU A 143 -9.89 8.05 17.17
CA LEU A 143 -10.25 9.22 17.96
C LEU A 143 -11.46 9.99 17.37
N ALA A 144 -12.11 9.42 16.34
CA ALA A 144 -13.19 10.04 15.57
C ALA A 144 -14.54 9.33 15.79
#